data_AF-A0A448PJU0-F1
#
_entry.id   AF-A0A448PJU0-F1
#
_cell.length_a   1.000
_cell.length_b   1.000
_cell.length_c   1.000
_cell.angle_alpha   90.00
_cell.angle_beta   90.00
_cell.angle_gamma   90.00
#
_symmetry.space_group_name_H-M   'P 1'
#
loop_
_entity.id
_entity.type
_entity.pdbx_description
1 polymer ?
#
loop_
_entity_poly.entity_id
_entity_poly.type
_entity_poly.pdbx_seq_one_letter_code
_entity_poly.pdbx_strand_id
1 'polypeptide(L)' 'MYAARSVPLGVLVAVVVWMTPLQPLTSLVLIAAATAQLGDALIGAVHRIPGMAVFPLIAAVCHLVGAAYLM' A
#
# COMPACT_ATOMS: atom_id res chain seq x y z
N MET A 1 13.86 -8.91 -3.97
CA MET A 1 13.61 -8.31 -2.63
C MET A 1 12.26 -7.61 -2.48
N TYR A 2 11.58 -7.20 -3.57
CA TYR A 2 10.24 -6.57 -3.52
C TYR A 2 9.23 -7.34 -2.65
N ALA A 3 9.02 -8.63 -2.95
CA ALA A 3 8.09 -9.48 -2.19
C ALA A 3 8.39 -9.56 -0.68
N ALA A 4 9.65 -9.39 -0.26
CA ALA A 4 10.04 -9.50 1.15
C ALA A 4 9.44 -8.37 2.02
N ARG A 5 9.17 -7.20 1.44
CA ARG A 5 8.48 -6.10 2.14
C ARG A 5 7.00 -6.00 1.81
N SER A 6 6.62 -6.29 0.56
CA SER A 6 5.24 -6.10 0.09
C SER A 6 4.29 -7.13 0.71
N VAL A 7 4.74 -8.36 0.97
CA VAL A 7 3.91 -9.42 1.56
C VAL A 7 3.57 -9.12 3.02
N PRO A 8 4.53 -8.87 3.93
CA PRO A 8 4.20 -8.51 5.32
C PRO A 8 3.30 -7.28 5.42
N LEU A 9 3.55 -6.29 4.57
CA LEU A 9 2.79 -5.04 4.57
C LEU A 9 1.36 -5.23 4.03
N GLY A 10 1.17 -6.08 3.01
CA GLY A 10 -0.16 -6.49 2.54
C GLY A 10 -0.94 -7.29 3.57
N VAL A 11 -0.27 -8.19 4.31
CA VAL A 11 -0.88 -8.93 5.42
C VAL A 11 -1.33 -7.96 6.53
N LEU A 12 -0.48 -6.98 6.89
CA LEU A 12 -0.84 -5.97 7.88
C LEU A 12 -2.09 -5.17 7.45
N VAL A 13 -2.16 -4.72 6.20
CA VAL A 13 -3.35 -4.03 5.67
C VAL A 13 -4.59 -4.92 5.79
N ALA A 14 -4.50 -6.18 5.35
CA ALA A 14 -5.62 -7.12 5.40
C ALA A 14 -6.12 -7.36 6.83
N VAL A 15 -5.21 -7.53 7.79
CA VAL A 15 -5.55 -7.69 9.20
C VAL A 15 -6.24 -6.44 9.75
N VAL A 16 -5.66 -5.26 9.54
CA VAL A 16 -6.16 -4.02 10.12
C VAL A 16 -7.53 -3.64 9.55
N VAL A 17 -7.75 -3.80 8.24
CA VAL A 17 -9.05 -3.54 7.60
C VAL A 17 -10.15 -4.46 8.13
N TRP A 18 -9.81 -5.70 8.51
CA TRP A 18 -10.78 -6.67 9.06
C TRP A 18 -11.05 -6.48 10.57
N MET A 19 -10.22 -5.69 11.27
CA MET A 19 -10.44 -5.33 12.66
C MET A 19 -11.28 -4.04 12.77
N THR A 20 -12.60 -4.18 13.00
CA THR A 20 -13.52 -3.07 13.38
C THR A 20 -13.01 -2.27 14.60
N PRO A 21 -13.54 -1.05 14.88
CA PRO A 21 -13.28 0.23 14.24
C PRO A 21 -12.06 0.93 14.86
N LEU A 22 -10.84 0.46 14.60
CA LEU A 22 -9.65 1.29 14.81
C LEU A 22 -9.47 2.19 13.57
N GLN A 23 -10.48 3.01 13.25
CA GLN A 23 -10.50 3.86 12.06
C GLN A 23 -9.24 4.72 11.93
N PRO A 24 -8.73 5.38 13.00
CA PRO A 24 -7.48 6.14 12.91
C PRO A 24 -6.27 5.26 12.56
N LEU A 25 -6.20 4.05 13.14
CA LEU A 25 -5.12 3.10 12.85
C LEU A 25 -5.22 2.58 11.41
N THR A 26 -6.44 2.30 10.95
CA THR A 26 -6.69 1.81 9.59
C THR A 26 -6.27 2.86 8.57
N SER A 27 -6.67 4.11 8.75
CA SER A 27 -6.23 5.22 7.90
C SER A 27 -4.72 5.40 7.93
N LEU A 28 -4.07 5.33 9.10
CA LEU A 28 -2.61 5.40 9.22
C LEU A 28 -1.91 4.28 8.45
N VAL A 29 -2.38 3.04 8.60
CA VAL A 29 -1.81 1.87 7.93
C VAL A 29 -1.99 1.95 6.42
N LEU A 30 -3.17 2.38 5.94
CA LEU A 30 -3.42 2.58 4.52
C LEU A 30 -2.53 3.68 3.91
N ILE A 31 -2.35 4.81 4.61
CA ILE A 31 -1.46 5.89 4.14
C ILE A 31 0.00 5.43 4.12
N ALA A 32 0.46 4.75 5.17
CA ALA A 32 1.82 4.19 5.23
C ALA A 32 2.04 3.18 4.10
N ALA A 33 1.05 2.32 3.84
CA ALA A 33 1.10 1.34 2.77
C ALA A 33 1.14 1.98 1.38
N ALA A 34 0.30 2.99 1.15
CA ALA A 34 0.32 3.76 -0.09
C ALA A 34 1.67 4.43 -0.32
N THR A 35 2.26 5.02 0.72
CA THR A 35 3.57 5.70 0.65
C THR A 35 4.68 4.72 0.26
N ALA A 36 4.72 3.55 0.91
CA ALA A 36 5.67 2.50 0.56
C ALA A 36 5.50 2.05 -0.89
N GLN A 37 4.27 1.83 -1.34
CA GLN A 37 3.96 1.39 -2.69
C GLN A 37 4.24 2.45 -3.77
N LEU A 38 4.12 3.74 -3.47
CA LEU A 38 4.56 4.80 -4.37
C LEU A 38 6.08 4.80 -4.54
N GLY A 39 6.84 4.58 -3.46
CA GLY A 39 8.31 4.42 -3.54
C GLY A 39 8.71 3.20 -4.38
N ASP A 40 7.99 2.10 -4.22
CA ASP A 40 8.09 0.88 -5.00
C ASP A 40 7.85 1.15 -6.50
N ALA A 41 6.76 1.86 -6.81
CA ALA A 41 6.42 2.23 -8.18
C ALA A 41 7.48 3.13 -8.82
N LEU A 42 7.99 4.10 -8.04
CA LEU A 42 9.06 5.01 -8.47
C LEU A 42 10.35 4.24 -8.78
N ILE A 43 10.76 3.32 -7.91
CA ILE A 43 11.93 2.46 -8.13
C ILE A 43 11.71 1.63 -9.41
N GLY A 44 10.53 1.02 -9.59
CA GLY A 44 10.18 0.27 -10.80
C GLY A 44 10.27 1.13 -12.06
N ALA A 45 9.80 2.38 -12.01
CA ALA A 45 9.86 3.33 -13.11
C ALA A 45 11.31 3.74 -13.45
N VAL A 46 12.10 4.11 -12.44
CA VAL A 46 13.51 4.51 -12.59
C VAL A 46 14.34 3.39 -13.21
N HIS A 47 14.13 2.15 -12.76
CA HIS A 47 14.86 0.98 -13.25
C HIS A 47 14.23 0.32 -14.48
N ARG A 48 13.15 0.91 -15.05
CA ARG A 48 12.44 0.39 -16.22
C ARG A 48 11.94 -1.05 -16.07
N ILE A 49 11.49 -1.40 -14.86
CA ILE A 49 10.89 -2.71 -14.56
C ILE A 49 9.37 -2.51 -14.45
N PRO A 50 8.60 -2.64 -15.55
CA PRO A 50 7.18 -2.28 -15.59
C PRO A 50 6.34 -3.09 -14.59
N GLY A 51 6.66 -4.36 -14.38
CA GLY A 51 5.99 -5.20 -13.37
C GLY A 51 6.18 -4.67 -11.93
N MET A 52 7.30 -4.00 -11.65
CA MET A 52 7.55 -3.37 -10.35
C MET A 52 7.00 -1.93 -10.27
N ALA A 53 6.47 -1.37 -11.36
CA ALA A 53 5.86 -0.04 -11.38
C ALA A 53 4.34 -0.12 -11.26
N VAL A 54 3.71 -0.97 -12.07
CA VAL A 54 2.25 -0.97 -12.27
C VAL A 54 1.50 -1.50 -11.05
N PHE A 55 1.84 -2.69 -10.55
CA PHE A 55 1.13 -3.29 -9.42
C PHE A 55 1.22 -2.48 -8.12
N PRO A 56 2.40 -2.00 -7.68
CA PRO A 56 2.46 -1.11 -6.53
C PRO A 56 1.65 0.16 -6.73
N LEU A 57 1.68 0.76 -7.92
CA LEU A 57 0.90 1.97 -8.18
C LEU A 57 -0.61 1.72 -8.02
N ILE A 58 -1.12 0.62 -8.57
CA ILE A 58 -2.54 0.23 -8.41
C ILE A 58 -2.86 0.05 -6.92
N ALA A 59 -2.02 -0.67 -6.18
CA ALA A 59 -2.25 -0.90 -4.77
C ALA A 59 -2.19 0.41 -3.94
N ALA A 60 -1.29 1.34 -4.29
CA ALA A 60 -1.20 2.64 -3.65
C ALA A 60 -2.50 3.45 -3.85
N VAL A 61 -3.04 3.44 -5.07
CA VAL A 61 -4.33 4.08 -5.37
C VAL A 61 -5.45 3.45 -4.55
N CYS A 62 -5.53 2.12 -4.47
CA CYS A 62 -6.53 1.44 -3.64
C CYS A 62 -6.45 1.85 -2.17
N HIS A 63 -5.25 1.92 -1.60
CA HIS A 63 -5.05 2.34 -0.22
C HIS A 63 -5.42 3.80 0.01
N LEU A 64 -5.08 4.70 -0.91
CA LEU A 64 -5.46 6.12 -0.82
C LEU A 64 -6.98 6.31 -0.90
N VAL A 65 -7.65 5.59 -1.81
CA VAL A 65 -9.12 5.60 -1.92
C VAL A 65 -9.76 5.06 -0.64
N GLY A 66 -9.23 3.97 -0.08
CA GLY A 66 -9.69 3.42 1.20
C GLY A 66 -9.48 4.39 2.36
N ALA A 67 -8.32 5.04 2.44
CA ALA A 67 -8.05 6.04 3.47
C ALA A 67 -8.96 7.25 3.37
N ALA A 68 -9.20 7.75 2.15
CA ALA A 68 -10.11 8.88 1.89
C ALA A 68 -11.57 8.55 2.24
N TYR A 69 -12.00 7.30 2.09
CA TYR A 69 -13.34 6.86 2.51
C TYR A 69 -13.50 6.78 4.04
N LEU A 70 -12.41 6.55 4.77
CA LEU A 70 -12.41 6.40 6.24
C LEU A 70 -12.18 7.71 7.00
N MET A 71 -11.92 8.82 6.28
CA MET A 71 -11.79 10.18 6.82
C MET A 71 -13.13 10.92 6.79
#